data_AF-A0A6N2MIP5-F1
#
_entry.id   AF-A0A6N2MIP5-F1
#
_cell.length_a   1.000
_cell.length_b   1.000
_cell.length_c   1.000
_cell.angle_alpha   90.00
_cell.angle_beta   90.00
_cell.angle_gamma   90.00
#
_symmetry.space_group_name_H-M   'P 1'
#
loop_
_entity.id
_entity.type
_entity.pdbx_description
1 polymer ?
#
loop_
_entity_poly.entity_id
_entity_poly.type
_entity_poly.pdbx_seq_one_letter_code
_entity_poly.pdbx_strand_id
1 'polypeptide(L)' 'MEDFKLLRSFTIKHGYTVIIQERNENQVVESVVTIQGLTSSGYLLAISEDNHMCELHPDGNSFDFFKGLVRRKLE' A
#
# COMPACT_ATOMS: atom_id res chain seq x y z
N MET A 1 -24.65 29.41 4.16
CA MET A 1 -23.23 29.31 3.75
C MET A 1 -22.78 27.94 4.20
N GLU A 2 -22.78 26.99 3.27
CA GLU A 2 -22.51 25.57 3.54
C GLU A 2 -21.01 25.37 3.80
N ASP A 3 -20.68 24.93 5.01
CA ASP A 3 -19.32 24.58 5.41
C ASP A 3 -19.04 23.14 4.94
N PHE A 4 -18.50 23.00 3.72
CA PHE A 4 -18.02 21.72 3.21
C PHE A 4 -16.70 21.34 3.90
N LYS A 5 -16.77 20.90 5.16
CA LYS A 5 -15.71 20.08 5.74
C LYS A 5 -15.69 18.74 5.01
N LEU A 6 -14.87 18.65 3.98
CA LEU A 6 -14.51 17.39 3.34
C LEU A 6 -13.62 16.57 4.28
N LEU A 7 -14.20 16.05 5.37
CA LEU A 7 -13.55 15.05 6.20
C LEU A 7 -13.80 13.69 5.56
N ARG A 8 -13.06 13.35 4.51
CA ARG A 8 -13.00 11.97 4.03
C ARG A 8 -12.11 11.16 4.97
N SER A 9 -12.64 10.81 6.13
CA SER A 9 -12.11 9.73 6.95
C SER A 9 -12.48 8.40 6.28
N PHE A 10 -11.57 7.82 5.51
CA PHE A 10 -11.73 6.46 4.98
C PHE A 10 -11.58 5.49 6.16
N THR A 11 -12.69 5.00 6.71
CA THR A 11 -12.65 3.94 7.72
C THR A 11 -12.58 2.61 6.97
N ILE A 12 -11.40 2.00 6.92
CA ILE A 12 -11.18 0.64 6.41
C ILE A 12 -11.80 -0.33 7.42
N LYS A 13 -13.01 -0.83 7.16
CA LYS A 13 -13.73 -1.75 8.07
C LYS A 13 -13.27 -3.20 7.95
N HIS A 14 -12.70 -3.56 6.80
CA HIS A 14 -12.07 -4.84 6.48
C HIS A 14 -10.92 -4.49 5.55
N GLY A 15 -9.71 -5.00 5.79
CA GLY A 15 -8.52 -4.65 5.00
C GLY A 15 -8.79 -4.75 3.49
N TYR A 16 -8.27 -3.80 2.72
CA TYR A 16 -8.42 -3.84 1.26
C TYR A 16 -7.33 -4.73 0.68
N THR A 17 -7.73 -5.81 0.01
CA THR A 17 -6.81 -6.59 -0.80
C THR A 17 -6.52 -5.86 -2.09
N VAL A 18 -5.24 -5.63 -2.37
CA VAL A 18 -4.76 -4.93 -3.56
C VAL A 18 -3.68 -5.77 -4.24
N ILE A 19 -3.57 -5.59 -5.55
CA ILE A 19 -2.47 -6.15 -6.33
C ILE A 19 -1.44 -5.03 -6.48
N ILE A 20 -0.23 -5.27 -6.00
CA ILE A 20 0.92 -4.38 -6.23
C ILE A 20 1.75 -4.94 -7.36
N GLN A 21 2.32 -4.04 -8.16
CA GLN A 21 3.24 -4.40 -9.23
C GLN A 21 4.63 -3.88 -8.87
N GLU A 22 5.54 -4.79 -8.56
CA GLU A 22 6.93 -4.47 -8.21
C GLU A 22 7.82 -4.66 -9.45
N ARG A 23 8.64 -3.66 -9.79
CA ARG A 23 9.63 -3.79 -10.87
C ARG A 23 10.95 -4.29 -10.32
N ASN A 24 11.44 -5.41 -10.85
CA ASN A 24 12.75 -5.95 -10.55
C ASN A 24 13.55 -6.08 -11.86
N GLU A 25 14.53 -5.20 -12.07
CA GLU A 25 15.44 -5.07 -13.23
C GLU A 25 14.77 -5.14 -14.62
N ASN A 26 14.23 -6.30 -15.02
CA ASN A 26 13.55 -6.53 -16.29
C ASN A 26 12.17 -7.23 -16.16
N GLN A 27 11.70 -7.50 -14.96
CA GLN A 27 10.45 -8.22 -14.69
C GLN A 27 9.53 -7.39 -13.80
N VAL A 28 8.22 -7.49 -14.08
CA VAL A 28 7.17 -6.96 -13.21
C VAL A 28 6.61 -8.14 -12.43
N VAL A 29 6.76 -8.11 -11.12
CA VAL A 29 6.20 -9.12 -10.22
C VAL A 29 4.92 -8.56 -9.64
N GLU A 30 3.81 -9.24 -9.88
CA GLU A 30 2.54 -8.91 -9.24
C GLU A 30 2.45 -9.64 -7.91
N SER A 31 1.98 -8.95 -6.86
CA SER A 31 1.80 -9.55 -5.53
C SER A 31 0.50 -9.09 -4.92
N VAL A 32 -0.24 -10.05 -4.36
CA VAL A 32 -1.49 -9.77 -3.66
C VAL A 32 -1.16 -9.50 -2.20
N VAL A 33 -1.61 -8.34 -1.70
CA VAL A 33 -1.42 -7.94 -0.31
C VAL A 33 -2.69 -7.35 0.26
N THR A 34 -2.92 -7.54 1.55
CA THR A 34 -4.04 -6.93 2.26
C THR A 34 -3.55 -5.72 3.06
N ILE A 35 -4.03 -4.53 2.71
CA ILE A 35 -3.72 -3.30 3.42
C ILE A 35 -4.47 -3.29 4.75
N GLN A 36 -3.71 -3.23 5.84
CA GLN A 36 -4.23 -3.17 7.21
C GLN A 36 -4.31 -1.73 7.74
N GLY A 37 -3.50 -0.83 7.21
CA GLY A 37 -3.46 0.56 7.65
C GLY A 37 -2.16 1.25 7.31
N LEU A 38 -1.68 2.08 8.24
CA LEU A 38 -0.42 2.82 8.13
C LEU A 38 0.54 2.43 9.26
N THR A 39 1.83 2.44 8.97
CA THR A 39 2.90 2.37 9.97
C THR A 39 3.11 3.73 10.63
N SER A 40 3.84 3.77 11.75
CA SER A 40 4.13 5.02 12.48
C SER A 40 4.91 6.05 11.66
N SER A 41 5.67 5.59 10.65
CA SER A 41 6.40 6.41 9.68
C SER A 41 5.51 6.96 8.56
N GLY A 42 4.26 6.51 8.47
CA GLY A 42 3.26 6.98 7.49
C GLY A 42 3.23 6.18 6.19
N TYR A 43 3.86 5.01 6.11
CA TYR A 43 3.77 4.12 4.95
C TYR A 43 2.63 3.11 5.11
N LEU A 44 2.24 2.45 4.03
CA LEU A 44 1.19 1.43 4.10
C LEU A 44 1.71 0.16 4.77
N LEU A 45 0.96 -0.30 5.77
CA LEU A 45 1.15 -1.60 6.37
C LEU A 45 0.30 -2.64 5.62
N ALA A 46 0.96 -3.68 5.13
CA ALA A 46 0.32 -4.74 4.36
C ALA A 46 0.70 -6.12 4.89
N ILE A 47 -0.20 -7.08 4.67
CA ILE A 47 0.01 -8.51 4.96
C ILE A 47 -0.04 -9.27 3.63
N SER A 48 1.00 -10.04 3.33
CA SER A 48 1.04 -10.92 2.14
C SER A 48 0.16 -12.16 2.31
N GLU A 49 -0.08 -12.89 1.23
CA GLU A 49 -0.80 -14.18 1.29
C GLU A 49 -0.14 -15.20 2.22
N ASP A 50 1.19 -15.14 2.38
CA ASP A 50 1.96 -15.94 3.34
C ASP A 50 1.88 -15.44 4.80
N ASN A 51 0.97 -14.51 5.10
CA ASN A 51 0.83 -13.87 6.41
C ASN A 51 2.06 -13.07 6.87
N HIS A 52 2.98 -12.71 5.97
CA HIS A 52 4.12 -11.86 6.29
C HIS A 52 3.74 -10.38 6.25
N MET A 53 4.14 -9.64 7.28
CA MET A 53 3.95 -8.20 7.34
C MET A 53 5.03 -7.48 6.52
N CYS A 54 4.61 -6.50 5.74
CA CYS A 54 5.50 -5.65 4.96
C CYS A 54 5.03 -4.20 4.96
N GLU A 55 5.99 -3.31 4.78
CA GLU A 55 5.78 -1.89 4.55
C GLU A 55 5.88 -1.62 3.05
N LEU A 56 4.91 -0.89 2.48
CA LEU A 56 4.92 -0.53 1.06
C LEU A 56 5.39 0.92 0.90
N HIS A 57 6.48 1.09 0.16
CA HIS A 57 7.07 2.40 -0.13
C HIS A 57 6.84 2.79 -1.58
N PRO A 58 6.61 4.08 -1.88
CA PRO A 58 6.66 4.56 -3.25
C PRO A 58 8.10 4.40 -3.81
N ASP A 59 8.20 3.95 -5.05
CA ASP A 59 9.44 3.79 -5.82
C ASP A 59 10.06 5.13 -6.22
N GLY A 60 9.27 6.21 -6.16
CA GLY A 60 9.65 7.56 -6.54
C GLY A 60 9.69 7.81 -8.05
N ASN A 61 9.40 6.79 -8.87
CA ASN A 61 9.47 6.87 -10.33
C ASN A 61 8.08 6.81 -10.99
N SER A 62 7.11 6.21 -10.31
CA SER A 62 5.79 5.93 -10.85
C SER A 62 4.74 6.90 -10.29
N PHE A 63 3.89 7.42 -11.17
CA PHE A 63 2.74 8.27 -10.77
C PHE A 63 1.54 7.44 -10.29
N ASP A 64 1.45 6.18 -10.75
CA ASP A 64 0.43 5.24 -10.30
C ASP A 64 0.90 4.61 -8.98
N PHE A 65 0.19 4.95 -7.92
CA PHE A 65 0.52 4.54 -6.57
C PHE A 65 0.66 3.02 -6.44
N PHE A 66 -0.18 2.18 -7.07
CA PHE A 66 -0.12 0.72 -6.90
C PHE A 66 0.87 0.02 -7.85
N LYS A 67 1.35 0.73 -8.87
CA LYS A 67 2.40 0.24 -9.78
C LYS A 67 3.81 0.69 -9.39
N GLY A 68 3.88 1.59 -8.43
CA GLY A 68 5.11 2.17 -7.91
C GLY A 68 5.38 1.79 -6.48
N LEU A 69 4.92 0.63 -5.99
CA LEU A 69 5.24 0.21 -4.63
C LEU A 69 6.41 -0.77 -4.63
N VAL A 70 7.28 -0.61 -3.64
CA VAL A 70 8.30 -1.59 -3.30
C VAL A 70 8.04 -2.08 -1.89
N ARG A 71 8.07 -3.41 -1.70
CA ARG A 71 7.91 -4.01 -0.38
C ARG A 71 9.21 -3.93 0.41
N ARG A 72 9.11 -3.52 1.67
CA ARG A 72 10.15 -3.73 2.67
C ARG A 72 9.63 -4.69 3.73
N LYS A 73 10.40 -5.75 3.97
CA LYS A 73 10.07 -6.71 5.02
C LYS A 73 10.27 -6.02 6.36
N LEU A 74 9.25 -6.09 7.22
CA LEU A 74 9.40 -5.71 8.62
C LEU A 74 9.99 -6.94 9.33
N GLU A 75 11.15 -6.77 9.95
CA GLU A 75 11.79 -7.80 10.80
C GLU A 75 11.00 -8.04 12.09
#